data_AF-A0A1V6P9I0-F1
#
_entry.id   AF-A0A1V6P9I0-F1
#
_cell.length_a   1.000
_cell.length_b   1.000
_cell.length_c   1.000
_cell.angle_alpha   90.00
_cell.angle_beta   90.00
_cell.angle_gamma   90.00
#
_symmetry.space_group_name_H-M   'P 1'
#
loop_
_entity.id
_entity.type
_entity.pdbx_description
1 polymer ?
#
loop_
_entity_poly.entity_id
_entity_poly.type
_entity_poly.pdbx_seq_one_letter_code
_entity_poly.pdbx_strand_id
1 'polypeptide(L)'
;MKDPVREPIKQVDENTWLIGPLILQRSSGYSDTATWYDRDDDLSYTVTDAPNPAPPSVPLAPDHPNIVLVYDAGDASAVWSIGKAAFCKVKLQVSGTTREATTLEFVRKKQPGFETPKILYETEYNGRSCLFLSRVPGRTLAEAWPTLDEKWKHHYVDAVVKICETLECWKSNILGGVDGKNNLQPYLIKFGSEHNYDMILKTFDKDVNRWMSRKLDLLASSTGRPLDTFLEDGSERSFE
;
A
#
# COMPACT_ATOMS: atom_id res chain seq x y z
N MET A 1 23.77 -11.24 11.36
CA MET A 1 23.10 -9.94 11.51
C MET A 1 22.11 -9.84 10.35
N LYS A 2 20.81 -9.61 10.57
CA LYS A 2 19.86 -9.50 9.45
C LYS A 2 20.02 -8.09 8.85
N ASP A 3 20.27 -7.98 7.55
CA ASP A 3 20.37 -6.69 6.84
C ASP A 3 19.10 -5.84 7.12
N PRO A 4 19.16 -4.53 7.36
CA PRO A 4 17.98 -3.68 7.64
C PRO A 4 16.87 -3.81 6.57
N VAL A 5 15.60 -3.59 6.91
CA VAL A 5 14.51 -3.63 5.90
C VAL A 5 14.64 -2.49 4.89
N ARG A 6 15.19 -1.35 5.32
CA ARG A 6 15.43 -0.15 4.51
C ARG A 6 16.54 -0.27 3.47
N GLU A 7 17.36 -1.32 3.52
CA GLU A 7 18.48 -1.53 2.59
C GLU A 7 18.42 -2.91 1.89
N PRO A 8 17.28 -3.32 1.27
CA PRO A 8 17.16 -4.66 0.71
C PRO A 8 17.69 -4.73 -0.73
N ILE A 9 17.82 -3.60 -1.42
CA ILE A 9 18.24 -3.52 -2.82
C ILE A 9 19.75 -3.24 -2.88
N LYS A 10 20.50 -4.15 -3.49
CA LYS A 10 21.93 -4.03 -3.74
C LYS A 10 22.17 -4.06 -5.24
N GLN A 11 23.09 -3.25 -5.73
CA GLN A 11 23.45 -3.20 -7.15
C GLN A 11 24.49 -4.30 -7.47
N VAL A 12 24.21 -5.09 -8.50
CA VAL A 12 25.15 -6.10 -9.04
C VAL A 12 25.93 -5.50 -10.20
N ASP A 13 25.23 -4.88 -11.15
CA ASP A 13 25.80 -4.12 -12.28
C ASP A 13 24.85 -2.97 -12.68
N GLU A 14 25.04 -2.35 -13.84
CA GLU A 14 24.22 -1.23 -14.34
C GLU A 14 22.74 -1.57 -14.55
N ASN A 15 22.43 -2.85 -14.83
CA ASN A 15 21.10 -3.31 -15.20
C ASN A 15 20.58 -4.44 -14.31
N THR A 16 21.32 -4.80 -13.26
CA THR A 16 21.00 -5.92 -12.39
C THR A 16 21.09 -5.53 -10.93
N TRP A 17 20.04 -5.84 -10.17
CA TRP A 17 19.96 -5.58 -8.73
C TRP A 17 19.54 -6.84 -7.97
N LEU A 18 20.10 -7.03 -6.78
CA LEU A 18 19.76 -8.07 -5.84
C LEU A 18 18.76 -7.52 -4.80
N ILE A 19 17.64 -8.20 -4.61
CA ILE A 19 16.57 -7.83 -3.66
C ILE A 19 16.28 -9.03 -2.75
N GLY A 20 17.01 -9.13 -1.64
CA GLY A 20 16.97 -10.35 -0.81
C GLY A 20 17.43 -11.58 -1.62
N PRO A 21 16.58 -12.62 -1.79
CA PRO A 21 16.90 -13.78 -2.61
C PRO A 21 16.54 -13.61 -4.09
N LEU A 22 16.17 -12.40 -4.55
CA LEU A 22 15.73 -12.15 -5.92
C LEU A 22 16.78 -11.38 -6.72
N ILE A 23 16.80 -11.61 -8.02
CA ILE A 23 17.44 -10.74 -9.02
C ILE A 23 16.35 -9.98 -9.77
N LEU A 24 16.53 -8.67 -9.84
CA LEU A 24 15.83 -7.78 -10.75
C LEU A 24 16.78 -7.44 -11.89
N GLN A 25 16.42 -7.82 -13.11
CA GLN A 25 17.17 -7.50 -14.32
C GLN A 25 16.37 -6.56 -15.20
N ARG A 26 17.04 -5.54 -15.73
CA ARG A 26 16.52 -4.60 -16.72
C ARG A 26 17.11 -4.88 -18.10
N SER A 27 16.29 -4.79 -19.13
CA SER A 27 16.70 -4.84 -20.53
C SER A 27 15.97 -3.78 -21.35
N SER A 28 16.60 -3.30 -22.42
CA SER A 28 15.94 -2.42 -23.40
C SER A 28 14.94 -3.19 -24.25
N GLY A 29 13.86 -2.53 -24.64
CA GLY A 29 12.84 -3.09 -25.49
C GLY A 29 11.84 -3.96 -24.73
N TYR A 30 10.74 -4.27 -25.42
CA TYR A 30 9.76 -5.25 -24.96
C TYR A 30 10.33 -6.68 -24.93
N SER A 31 10.05 -7.41 -23.86
CA SER A 31 10.36 -8.84 -23.72
C SER A 31 9.14 -9.59 -23.20
N ASP A 32 8.76 -10.68 -23.87
CA ASP A 32 7.65 -11.56 -23.46
C ASP A 32 7.93 -12.30 -22.14
N THR A 33 9.20 -12.40 -21.74
CA THR A 33 9.60 -13.03 -20.47
C THR A 33 9.70 -12.05 -19.31
N ALA A 34 9.46 -10.76 -19.55
CA ALA A 34 9.53 -9.75 -18.52
C ALA A 34 8.38 -9.90 -17.50
N THR A 35 8.69 -9.62 -16.24
CA THR A 35 7.68 -9.53 -15.18
C THR A 35 6.80 -8.30 -15.39
N TRP A 36 7.39 -7.20 -15.87
CA TRP A 36 6.64 -6.09 -16.43
C TRP A 36 7.45 -5.34 -17.49
N TYR A 37 6.73 -4.64 -18.36
CA TYR A 37 7.28 -3.74 -19.36
C TYR A 37 6.82 -2.32 -19.08
N ASP A 38 7.78 -1.41 -19.00
CA ASP A 38 7.56 0.01 -18.85
C ASP A 38 7.57 0.67 -20.24
N ARG A 39 6.39 1.10 -20.68
CA ARG A 39 6.20 1.65 -22.04
C ARG A 39 6.74 3.06 -22.17
N ASP A 40 6.89 3.77 -21.06
CA ASP A 40 7.27 5.19 -21.06
C ASP A 40 8.78 5.39 -21.23
N ASP A 41 9.56 4.35 -20.98
CA ASP A 41 11.03 4.34 -21.15
C ASP A 41 11.54 3.20 -22.05
N ASP A 42 10.65 2.36 -22.59
CA ASP A 42 10.96 1.19 -23.42
C ASP A 42 11.90 0.21 -22.71
N LEU A 43 11.64 -0.05 -21.42
CA LEU A 43 12.43 -0.96 -20.59
C LEU A 43 11.58 -2.13 -20.07
N SER A 44 12.14 -3.33 -20.20
CA SER A 44 11.60 -4.55 -19.60
C SER A 44 12.32 -4.87 -18.30
N TYR A 45 11.55 -5.31 -17.30
CA TYR A 45 12.07 -5.70 -16.00
C TYR A 45 11.65 -7.13 -15.68
N THR A 46 12.61 -7.96 -15.32
CA THR A 46 12.41 -9.38 -15.01
C THR A 46 12.87 -9.67 -13.59
N VAL A 47 12.01 -10.31 -12.80
CA VAL A 47 12.30 -10.76 -11.45
C VAL A 47 12.47 -12.28 -11.47
N THR A 48 13.61 -12.75 -10.98
CA THR A 48 13.96 -14.17 -10.86
C THR A 48 14.59 -14.46 -9.50
N ASP A 49 14.72 -15.74 -9.16
CA ASP A 49 15.50 -16.16 -7.99
C ASP A 49 16.99 -15.90 -8.24
N ALA A 50 17.69 -15.41 -7.22
CA ALA A 50 19.13 -15.21 -7.25
C ALA A 50 19.86 -16.56 -7.28
N PRO A 51 21.00 -16.66 -8.00
CA PRO A 51 21.82 -17.86 -7.96
C PRO A 51 22.42 -18.08 -6.56
N ASN A 52 22.84 -19.31 -6.28
CA ASN A 52 23.59 -19.65 -5.06
C ASN A 52 25.01 -20.08 -5.44
N PRO A 53 26.07 -19.35 -5.04
CA PRO A 53 26.05 -18.15 -4.20
C PRO A 53 25.49 -16.92 -4.92
N ALA A 54 24.94 -15.97 -4.14
CA ALA A 54 24.48 -14.70 -4.65
C ALA A 54 25.63 -13.92 -5.34
N PRO A 55 25.35 -13.17 -6.41
CA PRO A 55 26.39 -12.43 -7.12
C PRO A 55 26.99 -11.34 -6.21
N PRO A 56 28.27 -10.96 -6.44
CA PRO A 56 28.85 -9.79 -5.79
C PRO A 56 27.97 -8.57 -6.02
N SER A 57 27.72 -7.81 -4.96
CA SER A 57 26.87 -6.63 -5.01
C SER A 57 27.33 -5.56 -4.05
N VAL A 58 26.98 -4.31 -4.35
CA VAL A 58 27.26 -3.12 -3.55
C VAL A 58 25.96 -2.45 -3.14
N PRO A 59 25.92 -1.65 -2.07
CA PRO A 59 24.72 -0.88 -1.73
C PRO A 59 24.24 -0.01 -2.90
N LEU A 60 22.92 0.10 -3.08
CA LEU A 60 22.34 0.98 -4.09
C LEU A 60 22.63 2.45 -3.75
N ALA A 61 23.01 3.24 -4.77
CA ALA A 61 23.20 4.68 -4.60
C ALA A 61 21.88 5.37 -4.19
N PRO A 62 21.88 6.30 -3.22
CA PRO A 62 20.66 6.98 -2.76
C PRO A 62 19.92 7.77 -3.86
N ASP A 63 20.64 8.24 -4.87
CA ASP A 63 20.18 9.05 -6.01
C ASP A 63 20.03 8.23 -7.30
N HIS A 64 19.86 6.91 -7.20
CA HIS A 64 19.74 6.05 -8.36
C HIS A 64 18.54 6.44 -9.26
N PRO A 65 18.75 6.70 -10.56
CA PRO A 65 17.75 7.36 -11.41
C PRO A 65 16.48 6.53 -11.65
N ASN A 66 16.58 5.20 -11.53
CA ASN A 66 15.48 4.28 -11.85
C ASN A 66 14.96 3.50 -10.64
N ILE A 67 15.60 3.61 -9.48
CA ILE A 67 15.19 2.88 -8.27
C ILE A 67 15.26 3.87 -7.11
N VAL A 68 14.11 4.41 -6.75
CA VAL A 68 14.01 5.52 -5.80
C VAL A 68 13.24 5.05 -4.57
N LEU A 69 13.81 5.22 -3.39
CA LEU A 69 13.10 5.01 -2.13
C LEU A 69 12.03 6.10 -1.96
N VAL A 70 10.76 5.72 -2.00
CA VAL A 70 9.61 6.66 -1.93
C VAL A 70 8.89 6.62 -0.58
N TYR A 71 9.16 5.60 0.24
CA TYR A 71 8.64 5.50 1.59
C TYR A 71 9.56 4.65 2.46
N ASP A 72 9.83 5.12 3.68
CA ASP A 72 10.67 4.45 4.67
C ASP A 72 9.99 4.52 6.05
N ALA A 73 9.72 3.36 6.64
CA ALA A 73 9.26 3.19 8.01
C ALA A 73 10.29 2.39 8.84
N GLY A 74 11.58 2.65 8.60
CA GLY A 74 12.70 2.00 9.25
C GLY A 74 12.72 0.50 8.99
N ASP A 75 12.82 -0.28 10.06
CA ASP A 75 12.88 -1.74 9.95
C ASP A 75 11.52 -2.42 9.74
N ALA A 76 10.41 -1.67 9.70
CA ALA A 76 9.08 -2.25 9.54
C ALA A 76 8.68 -2.44 8.07
N SER A 77 8.90 -1.43 7.23
CA SER A 77 8.52 -1.43 5.82
C SER A 77 9.27 -0.35 5.06
N ALA A 78 9.55 -0.62 3.79
CA ALA A 78 10.05 0.37 2.84
C ALA A 78 9.49 0.10 1.44
N VAL A 79 9.39 1.16 0.64
CA VAL A 79 8.82 1.11 -0.72
C VAL A 79 9.72 1.84 -1.68
N TRP A 80 10.05 1.17 -2.79
CA TRP A 80 10.82 1.73 -3.89
C TRP A 80 9.94 1.88 -5.12
N SER A 81 10.07 3.00 -5.82
CA SER A 81 9.69 3.13 -7.22
C SER A 81 10.75 2.46 -8.08
N ILE A 82 10.33 1.65 -9.06
CA ILE A 82 11.22 1.01 -10.03
C ILE A 82 10.74 1.39 -11.43
N GLY A 83 11.58 2.14 -12.14
CA GLY A 83 11.17 2.84 -13.35
C GLY A 83 9.97 3.76 -13.09
N LYS A 84 9.11 3.88 -14.09
CA LYS A 84 7.83 4.60 -14.03
C LYS A 84 6.65 3.64 -13.83
N ALA A 85 6.80 2.36 -14.14
CA ALA A 85 5.68 1.42 -14.16
C ALA A 85 5.46 0.59 -12.88
N ALA A 86 6.41 0.53 -11.93
CA ALA A 86 6.30 -0.40 -10.80
C ALA A 86 6.73 0.17 -9.43
N PHE A 87 6.23 -0.48 -8.39
CA PHE A 87 6.68 -0.33 -7.01
C PHE A 87 7.13 -1.68 -6.45
N CYS A 88 8.18 -1.67 -5.63
CA CYS A 88 8.57 -2.79 -4.79
C CYS A 88 8.35 -2.43 -3.32
N LYS A 89 7.55 -3.21 -2.61
CA LYS A 89 7.32 -3.07 -1.17
C LYS A 89 7.99 -4.21 -0.43
N VAL A 90 8.85 -3.89 0.52
CA VAL A 90 9.44 -4.87 1.45
C VAL A 90 8.95 -4.55 2.84
N LYS A 91 8.40 -5.54 3.54
CA LYS A 91 7.89 -5.39 4.90
C LYS A 91 8.21 -6.60 5.76
N LEU A 92 8.31 -6.39 7.07
CA LEU A 92 8.35 -7.51 8.02
C LEU A 92 7.06 -8.31 7.93
N GLN A 93 7.20 -9.63 7.94
CA GLN A 93 6.08 -10.53 7.97
C GLN A 93 5.62 -10.71 9.42
N VAL A 94 4.31 -10.70 9.61
CA VAL A 94 3.69 -11.11 10.86
C VAL A 94 2.91 -12.38 10.59
N SER A 95 3.30 -13.45 11.29
CA SER A 95 2.65 -14.76 11.14
C SER A 95 1.16 -14.67 11.46
N GLY A 96 0.35 -15.45 10.75
CA GLY A 96 -1.10 -15.50 10.96
C GLY A 96 -1.88 -14.27 10.47
N THR A 97 -1.25 -13.36 9.74
CA THR A 97 -1.94 -12.19 9.16
C THR A 97 -2.23 -12.36 7.67
N THR A 98 -3.30 -11.75 7.20
CA THR A 98 -3.65 -11.72 5.77
C THR A 98 -2.59 -10.97 4.99
N ARG A 99 -2.12 -11.56 3.90
CA ARG A 99 -1.15 -10.92 3.01
C ARG A 99 -1.81 -9.78 2.25
N GLU A 100 -1.05 -8.73 2.00
CA GLU A 100 -1.54 -7.57 1.25
C GLU A 100 -1.92 -7.95 -0.19
N ALA A 101 -1.17 -8.86 -0.82
CA ALA A 101 -1.53 -9.43 -2.11
C ALA A 101 -2.91 -10.10 -2.08
N THR A 102 -3.20 -10.89 -1.04
CA THR A 102 -4.51 -11.54 -0.86
C THR A 102 -5.64 -10.51 -0.74
N THR A 103 -5.44 -9.45 0.04
CA THR A 103 -6.40 -8.34 0.14
C THR A 103 -6.59 -7.63 -1.20
N LEU A 104 -5.50 -7.34 -1.92
CA LEU A 104 -5.54 -6.65 -3.21
C LEU A 104 -6.25 -7.49 -4.28
N GLU A 105 -6.02 -8.80 -4.33
CA GLU A 105 -6.74 -9.70 -5.22
C GLU A 105 -8.24 -9.75 -4.90
N PHE A 106 -8.60 -9.79 -3.61
CA PHE A 106 -9.99 -9.74 -3.19
C PHE A 106 -10.66 -8.45 -3.67
N VAL A 107 -10.05 -7.29 -3.41
CA VAL A 107 -10.57 -5.99 -3.87
C VAL A 107 -10.71 -5.99 -5.39
N ARG A 108 -9.69 -6.44 -6.13
CA ARG A 108 -9.74 -6.50 -7.60
C ARG A 108 -10.88 -7.40 -8.11
N LYS A 109 -11.12 -8.55 -7.47
CA LYS A 109 -12.23 -9.47 -7.83
C LYS A 109 -13.61 -8.83 -7.62
N LYS A 110 -13.73 -7.83 -6.75
CA LYS A 110 -14.96 -7.05 -6.57
C LYS A 110 -15.19 -6.01 -7.67
N GLN A 111 -14.19 -5.77 -8.54
CA GLN A 111 -14.27 -4.81 -9.65
C GLN A 111 -14.76 -3.43 -9.18
N PRO A 112 -14.05 -2.77 -8.26
CA PRO A 112 -14.45 -1.45 -7.77
C PRO A 112 -14.45 -0.43 -8.91
N GLY A 113 -15.22 0.65 -8.73
CA GLY A 113 -15.24 1.79 -9.67
C GLY A 113 -13.97 2.64 -9.69
N PHE A 114 -12.86 2.16 -9.13
CA PHE A 114 -11.56 2.82 -9.09
C PHE A 114 -10.44 1.85 -9.44
N GLU A 115 -9.34 2.38 -9.95
CA GLU A 115 -8.19 1.58 -10.33
C GLU A 115 -7.46 1.00 -9.12
N THR A 116 -6.99 -0.23 -9.25
CA THR A 116 -6.19 -0.91 -8.24
C THR A 116 -4.87 -1.36 -8.86
N PRO A 117 -3.76 -1.33 -8.10
CA PRO A 117 -2.50 -1.86 -8.59
C PRO A 117 -2.63 -3.35 -8.90
N LYS A 118 -1.91 -3.82 -9.91
CA LYS A 118 -1.80 -5.24 -10.25
C LYS A 118 -0.59 -5.81 -9.53
N ILE A 119 -0.71 -7.02 -9.00
CA ILE A 119 0.43 -7.77 -8.47
C ILE A 119 1.26 -8.25 -9.66
N LEU A 120 2.53 -7.87 -9.68
CA LEU A 120 3.49 -8.26 -10.71
C LEU A 120 4.29 -9.48 -10.25
N TYR A 121 4.71 -9.48 -8.98
CA TYR A 121 5.45 -10.58 -8.37
C TYR A 121 5.32 -10.49 -6.85
N GLU A 122 5.35 -11.64 -6.16
CA GLU A 122 5.41 -11.68 -4.70
C GLU A 122 6.27 -12.84 -4.20
N THR A 123 6.98 -12.62 -3.09
CA THR A 123 7.75 -13.67 -2.42
C THR A 123 7.89 -13.37 -0.92
N GLU A 124 8.35 -14.37 -0.17
CA GLU A 124 8.67 -14.27 1.24
C GLU A 124 10.09 -14.78 1.50
N TYR A 125 10.86 -14.07 2.32
CA TYR A 125 12.22 -14.47 2.67
C TYR A 125 12.64 -13.89 4.02
N ASN A 126 13.38 -14.68 4.81
CA ASN A 126 13.98 -14.24 6.09
C ASN A 126 13.00 -13.54 7.07
N GLY A 127 11.70 -13.86 7.00
CA GLY A 127 10.64 -13.21 7.78
C GLY A 127 10.18 -11.87 7.22
N ARG A 128 10.33 -11.66 5.92
CA ARG A 128 9.88 -10.48 5.16
C ARG A 128 9.02 -10.92 4.01
N SER A 129 8.06 -10.09 3.63
CA SER A 129 7.37 -10.21 2.35
C SER A 129 7.86 -9.12 1.40
N CYS A 130 8.10 -9.49 0.15
CA CYS A 130 8.44 -8.60 -0.93
C CYS A 130 7.33 -8.66 -1.98
N LEU A 131 6.79 -7.51 -2.35
CA LEU A 131 5.63 -7.39 -3.22
C LEU A 131 5.90 -6.35 -4.31
N PHE A 132 5.90 -6.78 -5.57
CA PHE A 132 5.99 -5.92 -6.74
C PHE A 132 4.59 -5.64 -7.27
N LEU A 133 4.30 -4.36 -7.45
CA LEU A 133 2.99 -3.85 -7.86
C LEU A 133 3.14 -2.94 -9.07
N SER A 134 2.16 -2.98 -9.98
CA SER A 134 2.06 -1.96 -11.03
C SER A 134 1.74 -0.61 -10.40
N ARG A 135 2.34 0.47 -10.94
CA ARG A 135 1.95 1.83 -10.61
C ARG A 135 0.55 2.10 -11.15
N VAL A 136 -0.31 2.68 -10.32
CA VAL A 136 -1.56 3.30 -10.78
C VAL A 136 -1.21 4.69 -11.32
N PRO A 137 -1.54 5.02 -12.57
CA PRO A 137 -1.22 6.32 -13.15
C PRO A 137 -1.82 7.49 -12.34
N GLY A 138 -1.05 8.57 -12.23
CA GLY A 138 -1.49 9.80 -11.58
C GLY A 138 -0.49 10.34 -10.57
N ARG A 139 -0.95 11.35 -9.81
CA ARG A 139 -0.22 11.97 -8.71
C ARG A 139 -0.94 11.65 -7.42
N THR A 140 -0.20 11.61 -6.31
CA THR A 140 -0.83 11.44 -5.01
C THR A 140 -1.69 12.66 -4.67
N LEU A 141 -2.73 12.46 -3.86
CA LEU A 141 -3.50 13.60 -3.33
C LEU A 141 -2.60 14.54 -2.54
N ALA A 142 -1.60 14.04 -1.80
CA ALA A 142 -0.66 14.88 -1.05
C ALA A 142 0.11 15.86 -1.95
N GLU A 143 0.56 15.40 -3.12
CA GLU A 143 1.24 16.24 -4.11
C GLU A 143 0.29 17.23 -4.79
N ALA A 144 -0.93 16.79 -5.13
CA ALA A 144 -1.89 17.61 -5.86
C ALA A 144 -2.57 18.67 -4.96
N TRP A 145 -2.88 18.33 -3.70
CA TRP A 145 -3.74 19.09 -2.79
C TRP A 145 -3.40 20.59 -2.67
N PRO A 146 -2.12 21.01 -2.57
CA PRO A 146 -1.78 22.43 -2.46
C PRO A 146 -2.12 23.27 -3.69
N THR A 147 -2.29 22.62 -4.85
CA THR A 147 -2.55 23.27 -6.15
C THR A 147 -4.01 23.25 -6.58
N LEU A 148 -4.87 22.56 -5.82
CA LEU A 148 -6.29 22.42 -6.15
C LEU A 148 -7.09 23.63 -5.65
N ASP A 149 -8.06 24.07 -6.44
CA ASP A 149 -9.10 24.98 -5.98
C ASP A 149 -10.12 24.24 -5.08
N GLU A 150 -10.99 25.01 -4.43
CA GLU A 150 -12.00 24.45 -3.53
C GLU A 150 -12.96 23.49 -4.23
N LYS A 151 -13.31 23.74 -5.49
CA LYS A 151 -14.20 22.85 -6.26
C LYS A 151 -13.57 21.47 -6.40
N TRP A 152 -12.28 21.40 -6.75
CA TRP A 152 -11.58 20.14 -6.91
C TRP A 152 -11.30 19.45 -5.58
N LYS A 153 -11.03 20.19 -4.49
CA LYS A 153 -10.92 19.60 -3.15
C LYS A 153 -12.23 18.91 -2.74
N HIS A 154 -13.37 19.57 -2.90
CA HIS A 154 -14.68 18.97 -2.63
C HIS A 154 -14.90 17.71 -3.49
N HIS A 155 -14.61 17.79 -4.79
CA HIS A 155 -14.71 16.64 -5.69
C HIS A 155 -13.92 15.42 -5.20
N TYR A 156 -12.66 15.59 -4.77
CA TYR A 156 -11.85 14.47 -4.28
C TYR A 156 -12.30 13.96 -2.92
N VAL A 157 -12.80 14.82 -2.03
CA VAL A 157 -13.42 14.38 -0.77
C VAL A 157 -14.63 13.51 -1.07
N ASP A 158 -15.53 13.94 -1.95
CA ASP A 158 -16.71 13.17 -2.36
C ASP A 158 -16.31 11.83 -2.99
N ALA A 159 -15.25 11.81 -3.81
CA ALA A 159 -14.74 10.58 -4.40
C ALA A 159 -14.22 9.60 -3.34
N VAL A 160 -13.49 10.08 -2.33
CA VAL A 160 -13.02 9.25 -1.21
C VAL A 160 -14.19 8.71 -0.39
N VAL A 161 -15.20 9.52 -0.11
CA VAL A 161 -16.42 9.09 0.59
C VAL A 161 -17.11 7.96 -0.17
N LYS A 162 -17.34 8.12 -1.48
CA LYS A 162 -17.95 7.08 -2.32
C LYS A 162 -17.15 5.77 -2.34
N ILE A 163 -15.83 5.87 -2.32
CA ILE A 163 -14.95 4.69 -2.20
C ILE A 163 -15.18 4.00 -0.86
N CYS A 164 -15.19 4.75 0.24
CA CYS A 164 -15.45 4.20 1.57
C CYS A 164 -16.82 3.52 1.66
N GLU A 165 -17.89 4.15 1.16
CA GLU A 165 -19.24 3.57 1.09
C GLU A 165 -19.26 2.26 0.27
N THR A 166 -18.55 2.24 -0.86
CA THR A 166 -18.43 1.04 -1.69
C THR A 166 -17.73 -0.10 -0.94
N LEU A 167 -16.63 0.21 -0.25
CA LEU A 167 -15.87 -0.79 0.52
C LEU A 167 -16.65 -1.29 1.75
N GLU A 168 -17.43 -0.43 2.39
CA GLU A 168 -18.25 -0.79 3.55
C GLU A 168 -19.33 -1.83 3.21
N CYS A 169 -19.83 -1.82 1.96
CA CYS A 169 -20.77 -2.84 1.48
C CYS A 169 -20.20 -4.26 1.50
N TRP A 170 -18.87 -4.43 1.59
CA TRP A 170 -18.22 -5.75 1.57
C TRP A 170 -18.02 -6.29 2.99
N LYS A 171 -19.11 -6.80 3.57
CA LYS A 171 -19.16 -7.26 4.96
C LYS A 171 -18.82 -8.74 5.11
N SER A 172 -18.34 -9.10 6.31
CA SER A 172 -18.11 -10.47 6.78
C SER A 172 -18.70 -10.62 8.18
N ASN A 173 -19.03 -11.85 8.58
CA ASN A 173 -19.45 -12.17 9.95
C ASN A 173 -18.27 -12.25 10.93
N ILE A 174 -17.03 -12.20 10.44
CA ILE A 174 -15.80 -12.27 11.23
C ILE A 174 -14.98 -11.01 10.97
N LEU A 175 -14.50 -10.39 12.05
CA LEU A 175 -13.50 -9.33 11.98
C LEU A 175 -12.13 -9.96 11.73
N GLY A 176 -11.59 -9.76 10.54
CA GLY A 176 -10.31 -10.30 10.12
C GLY A 176 -9.93 -9.77 8.75
N GLY A 177 -8.86 -10.29 8.17
CA GLY A 177 -8.61 -10.07 6.76
C GLY A 177 -9.47 -10.98 5.88
N VAL A 178 -9.39 -10.73 4.57
CA VAL A 178 -10.32 -11.26 3.58
C VAL A 178 -10.29 -12.79 3.41
N ASP A 179 -9.25 -13.45 3.93
CA ASP A 179 -9.07 -14.91 3.94
C ASP A 179 -9.37 -15.54 5.31
N GLY A 180 -9.98 -14.79 6.23
CA GLY A 180 -10.31 -15.24 7.59
C GLY A 180 -9.12 -15.25 8.57
N LYS A 181 -7.92 -14.84 8.13
CA LYS A 181 -6.77 -14.63 9.01
C LYS A 181 -6.85 -13.28 9.74
N ASN A 182 -5.88 -13.00 10.60
CA ASN A 182 -5.85 -11.75 11.35
C ASN A 182 -5.52 -10.55 10.45
N ASN A 183 -6.09 -9.40 10.76
CA ASN A 183 -5.70 -8.12 10.13
C ASN A 183 -4.60 -7.46 10.97
N LEU A 184 -3.50 -7.11 10.31
CA LEU A 184 -2.37 -6.44 10.93
C LEU A 184 -2.68 -4.94 11.02
N GLN A 185 -3.27 -4.51 12.14
CA GLN A 185 -3.52 -3.10 12.39
C GLN A 185 -2.74 -2.64 13.62
N PRO A 186 -1.53 -2.06 13.44
CA PRO A 186 -0.64 -1.70 14.55
C PRO A 186 -1.28 -0.77 15.57
N TYR A 187 -2.19 0.09 15.12
CA TYR A 187 -2.93 1.05 15.95
C TYR A 187 -4.01 0.41 16.83
N LEU A 188 -4.36 -0.86 16.60
CA LEU A 188 -5.32 -1.60 17.41
C LEU A 188 -4.64 -2.52 18.43
N ILE A 189 -3.31 -2.58 18.39
CA ILE A 189 -2.52 -3.32 19.38
C ILE A 189 -2.25 -2.36 20.54
N LYS A 190 -2.65 -2.76 21.75
CA LYS A 190 -2.42 -1.96 22.94
C LYS A 190 -0.91 -1.83 23.17
N PHE A 191 -0.41 -0.62 23.37
CA PHE A 191 1.01 -0.40 23.66
C PHE A 191 1.43 -1.22 24.88
N GLY A 192 2.43 -2.10 24.70
CA GLY A 192 2.96 -2.98 25.76
C GLY A 192 2.24 -4.33 25.94
N SER A 193 1.24 -4.68 25.12
CA SER A 193 0.71 -6.06 25.11
C SER A 193 1.61 -6.99 24.32
N GLU A 194 1.65 -8.28 24.69
CA GLU A 194 2.16 -9.32 23.79
C GLU A 194 1.44 -9.21 22.44
N HIS A 195 2.14 -9.53 21.35
CA HIS A 195 1.63 -9.45 19.97
C HIS A 195 0.59 -10.56 19.73
N ASN A 196 -0.54 -10.46 20.44
CA ASN A 196 -1.68 -11.34 20.33
C ASN A 196 -2.72 -10.63 19.47
N TYR A 197 -2.81 -11.06 18.21
CA TYR A 197 -3.70 -10.49 17.21
C TYR A 197 -5.16 -10.98 17.35
N ASP A 198 -5.45 -11.86 18.32
CA ASP A 198 -6.78 -12.46 18.51
C ASP A 198 -7.76 -11.53 19.29
N MET A 199 -7.30 -10.38 19.81
CA MET A 199 -8.09 -9.53 20.72
C MET A 199 -8.58 -8.19 20.15
N ILE A 200 -8.74 -8.07 18.82
CA ILE A 200 -9.13 -6.81 18.15
C ILE A 200 -10.65 -6.49 18.27
N LEU A 201 -11.44 -7.30 18.99
CA LEU A 201 -12.90 -7.15 19.02
C LEU A 201 -13.46 -5.98 19.86
N LYS A 202 -12.67 -5.32 20.72
CA LYS A 202 -13.21 -4.31 21.68
C LYS A 202 -12.86 -2.85 21.40
N THR A 203 -11.91 -2.57 20.50
CA THR A 203 -11.35 -1.22 20.32
C THR A 203 -11.81 -0.54 19.02
N PHE A 204 -12.26 -1.31 18.03
CA PHE A 204 -12.52 -0.84 16.65
C PHE A 204 -13.63 0.22 16.54
N ASP A 205 -14.67 0.11 17.37
CA ASP A 205 -15.90 0.91 17.23
C ASP A 205 -15.73 2.37 17.71
N LYS A 206 -14.78 2.62 18.61
CA LYS A 206 -14.58 3.96 19.20
C LYS A 206 -13.55 4.82 18.47
N ASP A 207 -12.53 4.21 17.87
CA ASP A 207 -11.38 4.96 17.37
C ASP A 207 -11.49 5.35 15.88
N VAL A 208 -12.15 4.55 15.05
CA VAL A 208 -12.40 4.91 13.64
C VAL A 208 -13.40 6.07 13.54
N ASN A 209 -14.50 6.01 14.29
CA ASN A 209 -15.48 7.09 14.36
C ASN A 209 -14.88 8.39 14.91
N ARG A 210 -13.94 8.29 15.86
CA ARG A 210 -13.23 9.43 16.43
C ARG A 210 -12.18 10.02 15.49
N TRP A 211 -11.49 9.18 14.70
CA TRP A 211 -10.53 9.64 13.70
C TRP A 211 -11.23 10.30 12.50
N MET A 212 -12.32 9.71 12.00
CA MET A 212 -13.12 10.31 10.93
C MET A 212 -13.76 11.63 11.37
N SER A 213 -14.34 11.70 12.58
CA SER A 213 -14.91 12.94 13.12
C SER A 213 -13.86 14.04 13.24
N ARG A 214 -12.67 13.75 13.81
CA ARG A 214 -11.60 14.76 13.95
C ARG A 214 -11.06 15.26 12.60
N LYS A 215 -11.03 14.39 11.58
CA LYS A 215 -10.54 14.76 10.26
C LYS A 215 -11.58 15.56 9.48
N LEU A 216 -12.87 15.26 9.68
CA LEU A 216 -14.00 16.06 9.16
C LEU A 216 -14.09 17.42 9.88
N ASP A 217 -13.89 17.48 11.20
CA ASP A 217 -13.86 18.74 11.97
C ASP A 217 -12.72 19.67 11.53
N LEU A 218 -11.55 19.11 11.21
CA LEU A 218 -10.42 19.84 10.67
C LEU A 218 -10.69 20.38 9.26
N LEU A 219 -11.46 19.64 8.45
CA LEU A 219 -11.89 20.08 7.11
C LEU A 219 -12.99 21.15 7.20
N ALA A 220 -13.95 21.02 8.12
CA ALA A 220 -15.01 22.01 8.36
C ALA A 220 -14.46 23.33 8.94
N SER A 221 -13.45 23.25 9.82
CA SER A 221 -12.78 24.44 10.37
C SER A 221 -11.99 25.21 9.31
N SER A 222 -11.55 24.54 8.24
CA SER A 222 -10.83 25.19 7.12
C SER A 222 -11.76 25.90 6.12
N THR A 223 -13.05 25.58 6.12
CA THR A 223 -14.05 26.13 5.19
C THR A 223 -15.00 27.16 5.84
N GLY A 224 -14.87 27.38 7.16
CA GLY A 224 -15.61 28.43 7.88
C GLY A 224 -17.12 28.20 7.99
N ARG A 225 -17.61 26.97 7.80
CA ARG A 225 -19.03 26.63 7.96
C ARG A 225 -19.28 25.72 9.18
N PRO A 226 -20.27 26.03 10.04
CA PRO A 226 -20.67 25.16 11.14
C PRO A 226 -21.27 23.83 10.67
N LEU A 227 -21.06 22.78 11.47
CA LEU A 227 -21.52 21.40 11.23
C LEU A 227 -23.06 21.26 11.12
N ASP A 228 -23.82 22.21 11.65
CA ASP A 228 -25.29 22.12 11.78
C ASP A 228 -26.03 22.12 10.43
N THR A 229 -25.37 22.44 9.32
CA THR A 229 -25.97 22.39 7.97
C THR A 229 -25.92 21.02 7.28
N PHE A 230 -25.26 20.00 7.84
CA PHE A 230 -25.13 18.68 7.21
C PHE A 230 -25.97 17.56 7.85
N LEU A 231 -26.73 17.85 8.92
CA LEU A 231 -27.48 16.84 9.68
C LEU A 231 -29.00 17.03 9.75
N GLU A 232 -29.60 17.97 8.98
CA GLU A 232 -31.06 18.22 9.02
C GLU A 232 -31.90 17.64 7.88
N ASP A 233 -31.36 16.75 7.03
CA ASP A 233 -32.22 16.05 6.05
C ASP A 233 -31.92 14.55 5.99
N GLY A 234 -32.65 13.78 6.82
CA GLY A 234 -32.46 12.33 6.95
C GLY A 234 -33.30 11.73 8.07
N SER A 235 -34.61 11.99 8.01
CA SER A 235 -35.69 11.54 8.91
C SER A 235 -35.49 10.20 9.63
N GLU A 236 -35.83 10.21 10.91
CA GLU A 236 -36.25 9.08 11.73
C GLU A 236 -37.08 8.05 10.95
N ARG A 237 -36.63 6.79 10.94
CA ARG A 237 -37.53 5.63 10.92
C ARG A 237 -37.11 4.66 11.99
N SER A 238 -37.90 4.66 13.06
CA SER A 238 -38.02 3.59 14.05
C SER A 238 -38.27 2.24 13.37
N PHE A 239 -37.56 1.21 13.81
CA PHE A 239 -37.96 -0.18 13.64
C PHE A 239 -38.30 -0.76 15.01
N GLU A 240 -39.58 -1.10 15.19
CA GLU A 240 -40.00 -2.26 15.98
C GLU A 240 -39.49 -3.56 15.34
#